data_AF-A0A7M1S650-F1
#
_entry.id   AF-A0A7M1S650-F1
#
_cell.length_a   1.000
_cell.length_b   1.000
_cell.length_c   1.000
_cell.angle_alpha   90.00
_cell.angle_beta   90.00
_cell.angle_gamma   90.00
#
_symmetry.space_group_name_H-M   'P 1'
#
loop_
_entity.id
_entity.type
_entity.pdbx_description
1 polymer ?
#
loop_
_entity_poly.entity_id
_entity_poly.type
_entity_poly.pdbx_seq_one_letter_code
_entity_poly.pdbx_strand_id
1 'polypeptide(L)' 'MSKSNLKHLETIRENLDKTNALSEEEKSDSFKRIEEWYAEDKAWGTLIEKLSEVSPNVKAFLAELGLI' A
#
# COMPACT_ATOMS: atom_id res chain seq x y z
N MET A 1 -3.61 -3.44 -3.60
CA MET A 1 -2.32 -3.04 -4.18
C MET A 1 -2.36 -2.71 -5.64
N SER A 2 -2.35 -1.40 -5.89
CA SER A 2 -1.73 -0.84 -7.10
C SER A 2 -0.32 -1.44 -7.24
N LYS A 3 -0.02 -2.02 -8.40
CA LYS A 3 1.32 -2.58 -8.70
C LYS A 3 2.43 -1.53 -8.56
N SER A 4 2.09 -0.25 -8.72
CA SER A 4 3.03 0.86 -8.54
C SER A 4 3.40 1.06 -7.08
N ASN A 5 2.42 0.99 -6.17
CA ASN A 5 2.66 1.17 -4.73
C ASN A 5 3.55 0.05 -4.18
N LEU A 6 3.28 -1.19 -4.57
CA LEU A 6 4.11 -2.34 -4.19
C LEU A 6 5.57 -2.13 -4.59
N LYS A 7 5.82 -1.77 -5.86
CA LYS A 7 7.18 -1.56 -6.38
C LYS A 7 7.92 -0.43 -5.66
N HIS A 8 7.21 0.65 -5.30
CA HIS A 8 7.80 1.75 -4.55
C HIS A 8 8.17 1.34 -3.12
N LEU A 9 7.29 0.62 -2.42
CA LEU A 9 7.58 0.12 -1.09
C LEU A 9 8.72 -0.91 -1.09
N GLU A 10 8.81 -1.78 -2.10
CA GLU A 10 9.94 -2.69 -2.29
C GLU A 10 11.25 -1.92 -2.48
N THR A 11 11.22 -0.87 -3.30
CA THR A 11 12.40 0.00 -3.51
C THR A 11 12.82 0.69 -2.22
N ILE A 12 11.87 1.18 -1.42
CA ILE A 12 12.17 1.82 -0.12
C ILE A 12 12.76 0.79 0.84
N ARG A 13 12.16 -0.40 0.93
CA ARG A 13 12.64 -1.52 1.75
C ARG A 13 14.08 -1.90 1.40
N GLU A 14 14.40 -2.02 0.12
CA GLU A 14 15.77 -2.33 -0.33
C GLU A 14 16.79 -1.24 0.02
N ASN A 15 16.39 0.03 -0.06
CA ASN A 15 17.28 1.14 0.29
C ASN A 15 17.50 1.26 1.81
N LEU A 16 16.49 0.91 2.62
CA LEU A 16 16.63 0.84 4.08
C LEU A 16 17.59 -0.26 4.52
N ASP A 17 17.62 -1.39 3.83
CA ASP A 17 18.55 -2.47 4.12
C ASP A 17 20.00 -2.06 3.80
N LYS A 18 20.20 -1.35 2.68
CA LYS A 18 21.52 -0.96 2.18
C LYS A 18 22.09 0.31 2.82
N THR A 19 21.27 1.12 3.51
CA THR A 19 21.74 2.39 4.06
C THR A 19 22.52 2.21 5.36
N ASN A 20 23.62 2.94 5.47
CA ASN A 20 24.40 3.07 6.70
C ASN A 20 24.04 4.34 7.50
N ALA A 21 23.06 5.11 7.01
CA ALA A 21 22.66 6.38 7.63
C ALA A 21 21.72 6.23 8.83
N LEU A 22 21.14 5.03 9.01
CA LEU A 22 20.18 4.72 10.07
C LEU A 22 20.79 3.68 11.02
N SER A 23 20.49 3.84 12.31
CA SER A 23 20.73 2.81 13.31
C SER A 23 19.84 1.59 13.09
N GLU A 24 20.20 0.46 13.69
CA GLU A 24 19.43 -0.79 13.57
C GLU A 24 18.01 -0.67 14.18
N GLU A 25 17.83 0.16 15.21
CA GLU A 25 16.51 0.47 15.79
C GLU A 25 15.66 1.28 14.80
N GLU A 26 16.22 2.33 14.19
CA GLU A 26 15.52 3.13 13.18
C GLU A 26 15.16 2.31 11.93
N LYS A 27 16.04 1.39 11.52
CA LYS A 27 15.74 0.44 10.44
C LYS A 27 14.59 -0.48 10.82
N SER A 28 14.63 -1.07 12.01
CA SER A 28 13.59 -1.97 12.52
C SER A 28 12.22 -1.29 12.54
N ASP A 29 12.15 -0.06 13.05
CA ASP A 29 10.91 0.71 13.09
C ASP A 29 10.44 1.13 11.68
N SER A 30 11.36 1.46 10.79
CA SER A 30 11.04 1.75 9.39
C SER A 30 10.48 0.51 8.67
N PHE A 31 11.04 -0.68 8.91
CA PHE A 31 10.51 -1.93 8.35
C PHE A 31 9.09 -2.23 8.86
N LYS A 32 8.82 -2.03 10.15
CA LYS A 32 7.46 -2.19 10.70
C LYS A 32 6.47 -1.29 9.98
N ARG A 33 6.82 -0.02 9.75
CA ARG A 33 5.95 0.94 9.06
C ARG A 33 5.66 0.54 7.61
N ILE A 34 6.65 -0.02 6.91
CA ILE A 34 6.45 -0.53 5.55
C ILE A 34 5.48 -1.72 5.54
N GLU A 35 5.58 -2.62 6.51
CA GLU A 35 4.65 -3.74 6.64
C GLU A 35 3.22 -3.27 6.99
N GLU A 36 3.08 -2.23 7.82
CA GLU A 36 1.79 -1.55 8.07
C GLU A 36 1.19 -1.03 6.77
N TRP A 37 1.97 -0.31 5.95
CA TRP A 37 1.50 0.21 4.66
C TRP A 37 1.11 -0.89 3.67
N TYR A 38 1.83 -2.02 3.65
CA TYR A 38 1.43 -3.18 2.85
C TYR A 38 0.07 -3.73 3.29
N ALA A 39 -0.16 -3.84 4.60
CA ALA A 39 -1.43 -4.32 5.14
C ALA A 39 -2.57 -3.36 4.83
N GLU A 40 -2.35 -2.05 5.01
CA GLU A 40 -3.33 -1.01 4.71
C GLU A 40 -3.74 -0.99 3.23
N ASP A 41 -2.77 -1.02 2.30
CA ASP A 41 -3.09 -0.98 0.87
C ASP A 41 -3.83 -2.26 0.43
N LYS A 42 -3.47 -3.43 1.00
CA LYS A 42 -4.23 -4.67 0.77
C LYS A 42 -5.67 -4.56 1.28
N ALA A 43 -5.86 -4.03 2.48
CA ALA A 43 -7.18 -3.83 3.07
C ALA A 43 -8.01 -2.84 2.23
N TRP A 44 -7.40 -1.75 1.78
CA TRP A 44 -8.04 -0.73 0.95
C TRP A 44 -8.49 -1.31 -0.41
N GLY A 45 -7.64 -2.08 -1.08
CA GLY A 45 -8.01 -2.75 -2.32
C GLY A 45 -9.18 -3.72 -2.13
N THR A 46 -9.19 -4.48 -1.03
CA THR A 46 -10.28 -5.39 -0.69
C THR A 46 -11.58 -4.63 -0.42
N LEU A 47 -11.51 -3.50 0.28
CA LEU A 47 -12.68 -2.64 0.54
C LEU A 47 -13.29 -2.12 -0.75
N ILE A 48 -12.47 -1.58 -1.65
CA ILE A 48 -12.93 -1.04 -2.95
C ILE A 48 -13.59 -2.14 -3.80
N GLU A 49 -12.98 -3.34 -3.84
CA GLU A 49 -13.55 -4.49 -4.54
C GLU A 49 -14.93 -4.85 -3.98
N LYS A 50 -15.04 -4.97 -2.64
CA LYS A 50 -16.30 -5.29 -1.98
C LYS A 50 -17.36 -4.21 -2.19
N LEU A 51 -16.99 -2.93 -2.12
CA LEU A 51 -17.91 -1.82 -2.41
C LEU A 51 -18.39 -1.85 -3.86
N SER A 52 -17.52 -2.20 -4.81
CA SER A 52 -17.88 -2.33 -6.22
C SER A 52 -18.88 -3.46 -6.49
N GLU A 53 -18.88 -4.51 -5.66
CA GLU A 53 -19.83 -5.62 -5.72
C GLU A 53 -21.21 -5.27 -5.13
N VAL A 54 -21.29 -4.29 -4.22
CA VAL A 54 -22.54 -3.91 -3.54
C VAL A 54 -23.56 -3.31 -4.51
N SER A 55 -23.12 -2.49 -5.47
CA SER A 55 -24.02 -1.84 -6.42
C SER A 55 -23.29 -1.37 -7.67
N PRO A 56 -23.89 -1.54 -8.87
CA PRO A 56 -23.37 -0.95 -10.11
C PRO A 56 -23.16 0.57 -10.03
N ASN A 57 -24.01 1.28 -9.28
CA ASN A 57 -23.87 2.74 -9.10
C ASN A 57 -22.65 3.08 -8.23
N VAL A 58 -22.38 2.27 -7.19
CA VAL A 58 -21.18 2.44 -6.37
C VAL A 58 -19.93 2.17 -7.20
N LYS A 59 -19.95 1.13 -8.04
CA LYS A 59 -18.86 0.85 -8.98
C LYS A 59 -18.61 2.01 -9.95
N ALA A 60 -19.68 2.57 -10.54
CA ALA A 60 -19.56 3.72 -11.43
C ALA A 60 -18.94 4.93 -10.71
N PHE A 61 -19.41 5.23 -9.49
CA PHE A 61 -18.87 6.31 -8.67
C PHE A 61 -17.40 6.09 -8.31
N LEU A 62 -16.99 4.87 -7.95
CA LEU A 62 -15.58 4.55 -7.67
C LEU A 62 -14.68 4.74 -8.91
N ALA A 63 -15.18 4.39 -10.10
CA ALA A 63 -14.46 4.63 -11.35
C ALA A 63 -14.33 6.12 -11.68
N GLU A 64 -15.38 6.92 -11.45
CA GLU A 64 -15.34 8.39 -11.61
C GLU A 64 -14.30 9.04 -10.69
N LEU A 65 -14.09 8.48 -9.49
CA LEU A 65 -13.05 8.91 -8.56
C LEU A 65 -11.64 8.40 -8.90
N GLY A 66 -11.49 7.55 -9.92
CA GLY A 66 -10.22 6.93 -10.29
C GLY A 66 -9.70 5.90 -9.28
N LEU A 67 -10.61 5.29 -8.50
CA LEU A 67 -10.28 4.30 -7.48
C LEU A 67 -10.29 2.85 -8.02
N ILE A 68 -10.84 2.63 -9.22
CA ILE A 68 -10.83 1.37 -9.98
C ILE A 68 -10.68 1.62 -11.48
#